data_AF-A0A6I1NPB5-F1
#
_entry.id   AF-A0A6I1NPB5-F1
#
_cell.length_a   1.000
_cell.length_b   1.000
_cell.length_c   1.000
_cell.angle_alpha   90.00
_cell.angle_beta   90.00
_cell.angle_gamma   90.00
#
_symmetry.space_group_name_H-M   'P 1'
#
loop_
_entity.id
_entity.type
_entity.pdbx_description
1 polymer ?
#
loop_
_entity_poly.entity_id
_entity_poly.type
_entity_poly.pdbx_seq_one_letter_code
_entity_poly.pdbx_strand_id
1 'polypeptide(L)'
;MLEFLTSLHWGAVLQIVIIDILLGGDNAVVIALACRNLPANQRLRGVVWGTAGAILLRVALITFAVALLDVPFLKLGGGLLLLWIGIKLMAPAADAHD
;
A
#
# COMPACT_ATOMS: atom_id res chain seq x y z
N MET A 1 -27.90 -10.02 5.11
CA MET A 1 -26.93 -8.92 5.38
C MET A 1 -25.99 -9.27 6.54
N LEU A 2 -26.49 -9.67 7.71
CA LEU A 2 -25.65 -10.16 8.81
C LEU A 2 -24.88 -11.44 8.45
N GLU A 3 -25.50 -12.36 7.70
CA GLU A 3 -24.83 -13.58 7.22
C GLU A 3 -23.60 -13.31 6.34
N PHE A 4 -23.62 -12.23 5.54
CA PHE A 4 -22.47 -11.80 4.73
C PHE A 4 -21.32 -11.33 5.63
N LEU A 5 -21.62 -10.57 6.68
CA LEU A 5 -20.62 -10.10 7.64
C LEU A 5 -20.00 -11.22 8.48
N THR A 6 -20.75 -12.29 8.75
CA THR A 6 -20.22 -13.50 9.42
C THR A 6 -19.51 -14.47 8.46
N SER A 7 -19.83 -14.44 7.16
CA SER A 7 -19.10 -15.21 6.13
C SER A 7 -17.75 -14.60 5.76
N LEU A 8 -17.53 -13.33 6.10
CA LEU A 8 -16.23 -12.70 5.97
C LEU A 8 -15.24 -13.39 6.91
N HIS A 9 -14.17 -13.92 6.32
CA HIS A 9 -13.05 -14.47 7.07
C HIS A 9 -12.34 -13.33 7.82
N TRP A 10 -12.75 -13.04 9.05
CA TRP A 10 -12.17 -11.95 9.84
C TRP A 10 -10.65 -12.05 10.01
N GLY A 11 -10.10 -13.27 9.98
CA GLY A 11 -8.65 -13.48 9.94
C GLY A 11 -7.98 -12.93 8.68
N ALA A 12 -8.58 -13.12 7.51
CA ALA A 12 -8.06 -12.59 6.25
C ALA A 12 -8.13 -11.06 6.21
N VAL A 13 -9.23 -10.48 6.70
CA VAL A 13 -9.38 -9.02 6.82
C VAL A 13 -8.30 -8.44 7.72
N LEU A 14 -8.09 -9.03 8.89
CA LEU A 14 -7.09 -8.57 9.86
C LEU A 14 -5.67 -8.69 9.30
N GLN A 15 -5.37 -9.78 8.57
CA GLN A 15 -4.09 -9.96 7.88
C GLN A 15 -3.86 -8.88 6.81
N ILE A 16 -4.86 -8.58 5.99
CA ILE A 16 -4.78 -7.52 4.97
C ILE A 16 -4.52 -6.16 5.62
N VAL A 17 -5.25 -5.84 6.70
CA VAL A 17 -5.04 -4.59 7.46
C VAL A 17 -3.61 -4.50 7.99
N ILE A 18 -3.07 -5.59 8.56
CA ILE A 18 -1.68 -5.61 9.04
C ILE A 18 -0.69 -5.38 7.90
N ILE A 19 -0.86 -6.09 6.77
CA ILE A 19 0.01 -5.94 5.59
C ILE A 19 -0.04 -4.50 5.07
N ASP A 20 -1.23 -3.92 4.96
CA ASP A 20 -1.43 -2.56 4.49
C ASP A 20 -0.81 -1.51 5.41
N ILE A 21 -0.80 -1.74 6.73
CA ILE A 21 -0.12 -0.86 7.69
C ILE A 21 1.41 -1.00 7.57
N LEU A 22 1.93 -2.23 7.47
CA LEU A 22 3.37 -2.50 7.34
C LEU A 22 3.95 -1.92 6.05
N LEU A 23 3.24 -2.09 4.92
CA LEU A 23 3.67 -1.60 3.62
C LEU A 23 3.22 -0.17 3.30
N GLY A 24 2.20 0.35 3.99
CA GLY A 24 1.54 1.62 3.64
C GLY A 24 2.03 2.86 4.39
N GLY A 25 3.05 2.74 5.24
CA GLY A 25 3.58 3.88 6.01
C GLY A 25 4.06 5.03 5.12
N ASP A 26 4.68 4.70 3.99
CA ASP A 26 5.10 5.62 2.94
C ASP A 26 3.93 6.43 2.33
N ASN A 27 2.80 5.77 2.08
CA ASN A 27 1.60 6.38 1.50
C ASN A 27 0.97 7.40 2.44
N ALA A 28 0.95 7.14 3.76
CA ALA A 28 0.49 8.10 4.75
C ALA A 28 1.44 9.31 4.86
N VAL A 29 2.75 9.10 4.77
CA VAL A 29 3.76 10.17 4.79
C VAL A 29 3.62 11.09 3.58
N VAL A 30 3.42 10.55 2.38
CA VAL A 30 3.21 11.36 1.16
C VAL A 30 1.96 12.24 1.27
N ILE A 31 0.85 11.69 1.77
CA ILE A 31 -0.39 12.46 1.98
C ILE A 31 -0.16 13.57 3.02
N ALA A 32 0.54 13.26 4.12
CA ALA A 32 0.84 14.24 5.17
C ALA A 32 1.76 15.37 4.68
N LEU A 33 2.75 15.04 3.84
CA LEU A 33 3.65 16.01 3.21
C LEU A 33 2.91 16.88 2.19
N ALA A 34 2.07 16.28 1.35
CA ALA A 34 1.24 17.02 0.39
C ALA A 34 0.27 17.99 1.08
N CYS A 35 -0.29 17.59 2.23
CA CYS A 35 -1.21 18.42 3.00
C CYS A 35 -0.50 19.38 3.99
N ARG A 36 0.83 19.42 4.06
CA ARG A 36 1.57 20.19 5.08
C ARG A 36 1.37 21.70 4.95
N ASN A 37 1.20 22.20 3.73
CA ASN A 37 1.10 23.64 3.45
C ASN A 37 -0.35 24.16 3.39
N LEU A 38 -1.35 23.33 3.72
CA LEU A 38 -2.75 23.73 3.72
C LEU A 38 -3.11 24.50 5.01
N PRO A 39 -4.00 25.51 4.94
CA PRO A 39 -4.53 26.20 6.12
C PRO A 39 -5.14 25.20 7.11
N ALA A 40 -5.01 25.43 8.41
CA ALA A 40 -5.42 24.49 9.46
C ALA A 40 -6.87 23.98 9.30
N ASN A 41 -7.78 24.84 8.82
CA ASN A 41 -9.18 24.50 8.56
C ASN A 41 -9.36 23.56 7.33
N GLN A 42 -8.51 23.65 6.32
CA GLN A 42 -8.58 22.83 5.11
C GLN A 42 -7.70 21.58 5.18
N ARG A 43 -6.76 21.53 6.13
CA ARG A 43 -5.81 20.42 6.29
C ARG A 43 -6.50 19.09 6.56
N LEU A 44 -7.53 19.09 7.42
CA LEU A 44 -8.31 17.89 7.70
C LEU A 44 -9.08 17.41 6.46
N ARG A 45 -9.67 18.33 5.70
CA ARG A 45 -10.37 18.01 4.45
C ARG A 45 -9.39 17.46 3.41
N GLY A 46 -8.21 18.07 3.28
CA GLY A 46 -7.14 17.61 2.39
C GLY A 46 -6.69 16.19 2.71
N VAL A 47 -6.48 15.88 3.99
CA VAL A 47 -6.12 14.51 4.42
C VAL A 47 -7.26 13.53 4.14
N VAL A 48 -8.50 13.87 4.49
CA VAL A 48 -9.65 12.98 4.26
C VAL A 48 -9.85 12.68 2.77
N TRP A 49 -9.82 13.70 1.91
CA TRP A 49 -9.94 13.52 0.46
C TRP A 49 -8.72 12.81 -0.13
N GLY A 50 -7.51 13.10 0.36
CA GLY A 50 -6.28 12.44 -0.05
C GLY A 50 -6.28 10.95 0.30
N THR A 51 -6.66 10.60 1.53
CA THR A 51 -6.78 9.22 1.98
C THR A 51 -7.89 8.48 1.23
N ALA A 52 -9.06 9.09 1.04
CA ALA A 52 -10.14 8.48 0.27
C ALA A 52 -9.72 8.20 -1.18
N GLY A 53 -9.06 9.15 -1.84
CA GLY A 53 -8.52 8.98 -3.19
C GLY A 53 -7.43 7.90 -3.24
N ALA A 54 -6.52 7.88 -2.28
CA ALA A 54 -5.46 6.87 -2.19
C ALA A 54 -6.03 5.46 -1.99
N ILE A 55 -7.04 5.29 -1.13
CA ILE A 55 -7.73 4.01 -0.93
C ILE A 55 -8.43 3.57 -2.21
N LEU A 56 -9.17 4.46 -2.88
CA LEU A 56 -9.84 4.14 -4.14
C LEU A 56 -8.85 3.71 -5.22
N LEU A 57 -7.75 4.45 -5.37
CA LEU A 57 -6.69 4.10 -6.31
C LEU A 57 -6.06 2.76 -5.95
N ARG A 58 -5.80 2.50 -4.66
CA ARG A 58 -5.27 1.22 -4.17
C ARG A 58 -6.21 0.07 -4.50
N VAL A 59 -7.52 0.21 -4.26
CA VAL A 59 -8.49 -0.83 -4.61
C VAL A 59 -8.47 -1.10 -6.11
N ALA A 60 -8.50 -0.06 -6.94
CA ALA A 60 -8.46 -0.20 -8.40
C ALA A 60 -7.18 -0.92 -8.88
N LEU A 61 -6.01 -0.52 -8.35
CA LEU A 61 -4.72 -1.13 -8.68
C LEU A 61 -4.62 -2.57 -8.19
N ILE A 62 -5.12 -2.89 -6.99
CA ILE A 62 -5.14 -4.25 -6.46
C ILE A 62 -6.05 -5.13 -7.30
N THR A 63 -7.25 -4.67 -7.65
CA THR A 63 -8.15 -5.43 -8.53
C THR A 63 -7.47 -5.75 -9.86
N PHE A 64 -6.79 -4.77 -10.46
CA PHE A 64 -6.01 -4.98 -11.68
C PHE A 64 -4.85 -5.96 -11.47
N ALA A 65 -4.07 -5.81 -10.39
CA ALA A 65 -2.95 -6.67 -10.07
C ALA A 65 -3.38 -8.12 -9.82
N VAL A 66 -4.50 -8.33 -9.11
CA VAL A 66 -5.08 -9.65 -8.87
C VAL A 66 -5.49 -10.32 -10.17
N ALA A 67 -6.11 -9.58 -11.10
CA ALA A 67 -6.41 -10.11 -12.43
C ALA A 67 -5.12 -10.50 -13.20
N LEU A 68 -4.04 -9.74 -13.02
CA LEU A 68 -2.75 -10.05 -13.65
C LEU A 68 -2.08 -11.29 -13.03
N LEU A 69 -2.33 -11.58 -11.74
CA LEU A 69 -1.77 -12.72 -11.02
C LEU A 69 -2.32 -14.08 -11.48
N ASP A 70 -3.32 -14.10 -12.35
CA ASP A 70 -3.78 -15.32 -13.03
C ASP A 70 -2.76 -15.79 -14.10
N VAL A 71 -1.84 -14.92 -14.52
CA VAL A 71 -0.74 -15.30 -15.41
C VAL A 71 0.23 -16.25 -14.70
N PRO A 72 0.48 -17.46 -15.25
CA PRO A 72 1.40 -18.41 -14.64
C PRO A 72 2.82 -17.82 -14.56
N PHE A 73 3.58 -18.19 -13.52
CA PHE A 73 4.93 -17.69 -13.23
C PHE A 73 5.06 -16.20 -12.87
N LEU A 74 4.01 -15.37 -13.04
CA LEU A 74 4.06 -13.94 -12.66
C LEU A 74 4.30 -13.77 -11.15
N LYS A 75 3.68 -14.61 -10.32
CA LYS A 75 3.89 -14.66 -8.86
C LYS A 75 5.35 -14.93 -8.49
N LEU A 76 5.99 -15.86 -9.21
CA LEU A 76 7.40 -16.22 -8.99
C LEU A 76 8.33 -15.06 -9.38
N GLY A 77 8.11 -14.46 -10.56
CA GLY A 77 8.89 -13.30 -11.01
C GLY A 77 8.73 -12.09 -10.09
N GLY A 78 7.50 -11.78 -9.68
CA GLY A 78 7.20 -10.70 -8.73
C GLY A 78 7.84 -10.94 -7.36
N GLY A 79 7.79 -12.17 -6.84
CA GLY A 79 8.44 -12.53 -5.58
C GLY A 79 9.96 -12.38 -5.62
N LEU A 80 10.60 -12.83 -6.70
CA LEU A 80 12.04 -12.65 -6.91
C LEU A 80 12.42 -11.16 -7.01
N LEU A 81 11.62 -10.36 -7.72
CA LEU A 81 11.83 -8.93 -7.82
C LEU A 81 11.72 -8.24 -6.45
N LEU A 82 10.73 -8.60 -5.64
CA LEU A 82 10.55 -8.06 -4.28
C LEU A 82 11.71 -8.44 -3.36
N LEU A 83 12.19 -9.68 -3.43
CA LEU A 83 13.39 -10.10 -2.69
C LEU A 83 14.61 -9.28 -3.09
N TRP A 84 14.81 -9.07 -4.40
CA TRP A 84 15.91 -8.24 -4.89
C TRP A 84 15.81 -6.79 -4.41
N ILE A 85 14.63 -6.17 -4.48
CA ILE A 85 14.39 -4.82 -3.96
C ILE A 85 14.65 -4.77 -2.45
N GLY A 86 14.15 -5.75 -1.69
CA GLY A 86 14.36 -5.82 -0.24
C GLY A 86 15.84 -5.93 0.14
N ILE A 87 16.60 -6.78 -0.56
CA ILE A 87 18.06 -6.89 -0.37
C ILE A 87 18.74 -5.58 -0.74
N LYS A 88 18.37 -4.95 -1.86
CA LYS A 88 18.97 -3.69 -2.33
C LYS A 88 18.70 -2.52 -1.39
N LEU A 89 17.52 -2.45 -0.78
CA LEU A 89 17.16 -1.42 0.20
C LEU A 89 17.84 -1.63 1.56
N MET A 90 18.06 -2.89 1.95
CA MET A 90 18.69 -3.24 3.23
C MET A 90 20.22 -3.28 3.14
N ALA A 91 20.77 -3.46 1.94
CA ALA A 91 22.20 -3.27 1.69
C ALA A 91 22.57 -1.82 2.05
N PRO A 92 23.61 -1.60 2.86
CA PRO A 92 24.14 -0.26 3.08
C PRO A 92 24.43 0.35 1.71
N ALA A 93 23.96 1.58 1.48
CA ALA A 93 24.40 2.34 0.33
C ALA A 93 25.94 2.33 0.38
N ALA A 94 26.58 1.61 -0.54
CA ALA A 94 28.00 1.77 -0.73
C ALA A 94 28.14 3.20 -1.26
N ASP A 95 28.41 4.11 -0.34
CA ASP A 95 28.82 5.48 -0.61
C ASP A 95 30.09 5.38 -1.46
N ALA A 96 29.91 5.32 -2.78
CA ALA A 96 30.94 5.66 -3.74
C ALA A 96 31.06 7.19 -3.73
N HIS A 97 31.58 7.71 -2.62
CA HIS A 97 32.34 8.95 -2.62
C HIS A 97 33.70 8.63 -3.22
N ASP A 98 33.83 8.80 -4.53
CA ASP A 98 35.06 9.23 -5.21
C ASP A 98 34.66 10.14 -6.39
#